data_AF-A0AAV5T5G2-F1
#
_entry.id   AF-A0AAV5T5G2-F1
#
_cell.length_a   1.000
_cell.length_b   1.000
_cell.length_c   1.000
_cell.angle_alpha   90.00
_cell.angle_beta   90.00
_cell.angle_gamma   90.00
#
_symmetry.space_group_name_H-M   'P 1'
#
loop_
_entity.id
_entity.type
_entity.pdbx_description
1 polymer ?
#
loop_
_entity_poly.entity_id
_entity_poly.type
_entity_poly.pdbx_seq_one_letter_code
_entity_poly.pdbx_strand_id
1 'polypeptide(L)'
;QISLSKLPPPIGYDREIGGKKEDYFDILGLPTELISHTSSLLEMEDRLRARVNKRLNIIEFESKYHVESLLIEEAVEEEEEKEDE
;
A
#
# COMPACT_ATOMS: atom_id res chain seq x y z
N GLN A 1 16.89 -9.89 9.02
CA GLN A 1 16.63 -8.45 9.18
C GLN A 1 17.05 -7.73 7.91
N ILE A 2 16.10 -7.22 7.14
CA ILE A 2 16.35 -6.32 6.02
C ILE A 2 16.33 -4.90 6.61
N SER A 3 17.42 -4.16 6.43
CA SER A 3 17.56 -2.82 6.97
C SER A 3 16.80 -1.83 6.09
N LEU A 4 15.73 -1.24 6.65
CA LEU A 4 14.89 -0.24 5.97
C LEU A 4 15.68 1.00 5.51
N SER A 5 16.87 1.26 6.08
CA SER A 5 17.73 2.37 5.66
C SER A 5 18.42 2.15 4.30
N LYS A 6 18.23 0.98 3.67
CA LYS A 6 18.73 0.66 2.33
C LYS A 6 17.64 0.67 1.27
N LEU A 7 16.38 0.92 1.64
CA LEU A 7 15.30 1.04 0.67
C LEU A 7 15.36 2.42 -0.02
N PRO A 8 15.10 2.49 -1.34
CA PRO A 8 14.98 3.77 -2.01
C PRO A 8 13.87 4.61 -1.35
N PRO A 9 14.00 5.94 -1.34
CA PRO A 9 13.03 6.82 -0.69
C PRO A 9 11.63 6.65 -1.29
N PRO A 10 10.57 6.98 -0.52
CA PRO A 10 9.19 6.80 -0.97
C PRO A 10 8.94 7.53 -2.29
N ILE A 11 8.23 6.85 -3.19
CA ILE A 11 7.77 7.38 -4.48
C ILE A 11 6.90 8.62 -4.23
N GLY A 12 7.33 9.77 -4.74
CA GLY A 12 6.54 11.01 -4.71
C GLY A 12 7.28 12.31 -4.37
N TYR A 13 8.61 12.30 -4.24
CA TYR A 13 9.37 13.54 -4.08
C TYR A 13 10.15 13.83 -5.36
N ASP A 14 9.74 14.85 -6.11
CA ASP A 14 10.59 15.52 -7.09
C ASP A 14 11.80 16.10 -6.35
N ARG A 15 12.83 15.28 -6.19
CA ARG A 15 14.10 15.72 -5.61
C ARG A 15 15.10 15.75 -6.74
N GLU A 16 15.32 16.94 -7.28
CA GLU A 16 16.41 17.17 -8.23
C GLU A 16 17.75 17.00 -7.52
N ILE A 17 18.27 15.77 -7.50
CA ILE A 17 19.64 15.49 -7.08
C ILE A 17 20.50 15.44 -8.34
N GLY A 18 21.13 16.58 -8.68
CA GLY A 18 22.31 16.58 -9.55
C GLY A 18 22.09 16.42 -11.06
N GLY A 19 20.95 16.86 -11.62
CA GLY A 19 20.82 17.12 -13.06
C GLY A 19 20.84 15.91 -13.99
N LYS A 20 20.67 14.69 -13.47
CA LYS A 20 20.40 13.49 -14.27
C LYS A 20 18.95 13.08 -14.04
N LYS A 21 18.18 12.93 -15.13
CA LYS A 21 16.84 12.34 -15.09
C LYS A 21 16.99 10.94 -14.50
N GLU A 22 16.55 10.73 -13.27
CA GLU A 22 16.47 9.38 -12.72
C GLU A 22 15.39 8.64 -13.50
N ASP A 23 15.73 7.45 -14.01
CA ASP A 23 14.76 6.56 -14.61
C ASP A 23 13.86 6.04 -13.48
N TYR A 24 12.77 6.76 -13.24
CA TYR A 24 11.76 6.35 -12.28
C TYR A 24 11.17 5.00 -12.73
N PHE A 25 11.12 4.06 -11.79
CA PHE A 25 10.47 2.78 -12.03
C PHE A 25 8.95 2.97 -12.07
N ASP A 26 8.38 2.87 -13.26
CA ASP A 26 6.93 2.94 -13.45
C ASP A 26 6.30 1.56 -13.21
N ILE A 27 5.85 1.34 -11.96
CA ILE A 27 5.11 0.13 -11.58
C ILE A 27 3.81 -0.03 -12.40
N LEU A 28 3.23 1.07 -12.91
CA LEU A 28 2.01 1.02 -13.71
C LEU A 28 2.30 0.69 -15.17
N GLY A 29 3.56 0.77 -15.61
CA GLY A 29 3.98 0.26 -16.91
C GLY A 29 4.01 -1.26 -16.99
N LEU A 30 3.97 -1.96 -15.85
CA LEU A 30 4.08 -3.42 -15.81
C LEU A 30 2.78 -4.14 -16.21
N PRO A 31 2.89 -5.36 -16.77
CA PRO A 31 1.78 -6.31 -16.88
C PRO A 31 1.12 -6.59 -15.53
N THR A 32 -0.18 -6.80 -15.55
CA THR A 32 -0.98 -7.05 -14.35
C THR A 32 -0.51 -8.29 -13.59
N GLU A 33 -0.06 -9.32 -14.30
CA GLU A 33 0.46 -10.56 -13.72
C GLU A 33 1.73 -10.32 -12.89
N LEU A 34 2.62 -9.44 -13.37
CA LEU A 34 3.83 -9.09 -12.62
C LEU A 34 3.51 -8.27 -11.39
N ILE A 35 2.61 -7.29 -11.51
CA ILE A 35 2.16 -6.49 -10.37
C ILE A 35 1.51 -7.41 -9.32
N SER A 36 0.58 -8.26 -9.73
CA SER A 36 -0.09 -9.23 -8.84
C SER A 36 0.91 -10.17 -8.17
N HIS A 37 1.88 -10.70 -8.92
CA HIS A 37 2.92 -11.56 -8.36
C HIS A 37 3.77 -10.81 -7.32
N THR A 38 4.21 -9.58 -7.61
CA THR A 38 4.96 -8.78 -6.62
C THR A 38 4.14 -8.46 -5.38
N SER A 39 2.87 -8.09 -5.54
CA SER A 39 1.95 -7.85 -4.42
C SER A 39 1.73 -9.11 -3.58
N SER A 40 1.76 -10.30 -4.18
CA SER A 40 1.61 -11.57 -3.47
C SER A 40 2.78 -11.90 -2.52
N LEU A 41 3.89 -11.16 -2.61
CA LEU A 41 5.04 -11.31 -1.72
C LEU A 41 4.97 -10.39 -0.50
N LEU A 42 4.08 -9.39 -0.51
CA LEU A 42 3.91 -8.43 0.58
C LEU A 42 3.11 -9.04 1.73
N GLU A 43 3.33 -8.57 2.95
CA GLU A 43 2.44 -8.88 4.08
C GLU A 43 1.08 -8.19 3.92
N MET A 44 0.06 -8.66 4.65
CA MET A 44 -1.31 -8.18 4.47
C MET A 44 -1.42 -6.66 4.67
N GLU A 45 -0.78 -6.10 5.69
CA GLU A 45 -0.77 -4.66 5.96
C GLU A 45 -0.22 -3.85 4.78
N ASP A 46 0.92 -4.29 4.23
CA ASP A 46 1.58 -3.60 3.12
C ASP A 46 0.77 -3.71 1.82
N ARG A 47 0.08 -4.83 1.58
CA ARG A 47 -0.84 -4.96 0.44
C ARG A 47 -2.00 -3.99 0.52
N LEU A 48 -2.62 -3.87 1.69
CA LEU A 48 -3.72 -2.93 1.91
C LEU A 48 -3.27 -1.49 1.67
N ARG A 49 -2.04 -1.16 2.08
CA ARG A 49 -1.41 0.14 1.80
C ARG A 49 -1.08 0.35 0.32
N ALA A 50 -0.82 -0.70 -0.44
CA ALA A 50 -0.51 -0.62 -1.86
C ALA A 50 -1.71 -0.23 -2.76
N ARG A 51 -2.93 -0.14 -2.20
CA ARG A 51 -4.17 0.30 -2.90
C ARG A 51 -4.20 1.81 -3.23
N VAL A 52 -3.08 2.37 -3.70
CA VAL A 52 -2.89 3.81 -3.92
C VAL A 52 -3.56 4.34 -5.19
N ASN A 53 -3.99 3.46 -6.10
CA ASN A 53 -4.73 3.86 -7.30
C ASN A 53 -5.78 2.82 -7.70
N LYS A 54 -6.69 3.20 -8.61
CA LYS A 54 -7.80 2.35 -9.06
C LYS A 54 -7.33 1.00 -9.61
N ARG A 55 -6.24 0.97 -10.38
CA ARG A 55 -5.74 -0.25 -11.01
C ARG A 55 -5.16 -1.20 -9.94
N LEU A 56 -4.31 -0.70 -9.05
CA LEU A 56 -3.73 -1.48 -7.96
C LEU A 56 -4.80 -1.98 -6.99
N ASN A 57 -5.84 -1.17 -6.74
CA ASN A 57 -6.99 -1.56 -5.94
C ASN A 57 -7.76 -2.72 -6.57
N ILE A 58 -8.00 -2.71 -7.88
CA ILE A 58 -8.65 -3.82 -8.59
C ILE A 58 -7.79 -5.09 -8.52
N ILE A 59 -6.49 -4.97 -8.81
CA ILE A 59 -5.55 -6.10 -8.77
C ILE A 59 -5.53 -6.75 -7.39
N GLU A 60 -5.47 -5.93 -6.35
CA GLU A 60 -5.48 -6.44 -4.98
C GLU A 60 -6.84 -7.08 -4.65
N PHE A 61 -7.96 -6.47 -5.03
CA PHE A 61 -9.31 -6.99 -4.78
C PHE A 61 -9.56 -8.35 -5.45
N GLU A 62 -9.03 -8.55 -6.65
CA GLU A 62 -9.14 -9.81 -7.39
C GLU A 62 -8.18 -10.90 -6.87
N SER A 63 -7.17 -10.50 -6.08
CA SER A 63 -6.17 -11.43 -5.57
C SER A 63 -6.75 -12.32 -4.46
N LYS A 64 -6.48 -13.62 -4.55
CA LYS A 64 -6.83 -14.59 -3.50
C LYS A 64 -5.61 -14.89 -2.65
N TYR A 65 -5.72 -14.73 -1.34
CA TYR A 65 -4.63 -15.01 -0.41
C TYR A 65 -5.15 -15.69 0.86
N HIS A 66 -4.31 -16.55 1.43
CA HIS A 66 -4.59 -17.22 2.69
C HIS A 66 -4.09 -16.34 3.83
N VAL A 67 -4.97 -16.07 4.80
CA VAL A 67 -4.63 -15.38 6.04
C VAL A 67 -4.81 -16.38 7.17
N GLU A 68 -3.75 -16.60 7.96
CA GLU A 68 -3.77 -17.57 9.06
C GLU A 68 -4.72 -17.14 10.17
N SER A 69 -4.72 -15.86 10.52
CA SER A 69 -5.60 -15.28 11.54
C SER A 69 -5.93 -13.82 11.24
N LEU A 70 -7.18 -13.42 11.51
CA LEU A 70 -7.64 -12.02 11.42
C LEU A 70 -8.17 -11.59 12.80
N LEU A 71 -7.67 -10.46 13.30
CA LEU A 71 -8.20 -9.80 14.48
C LEU A 71 -9.23 -8.77 14.02
N ILE A 72 -10.46 -8.87 14.53
CA ILE A 72 -11.56 -7.95 14.21
C ILE A 72 -11.91 -7.22 15.51
N GLU A 73 -11.75 -5.91 15.52
CA GLU A 73 -12.19 -5.03 16.61
C GLU A 73 -13.41 -4.25 16.14
N GLU A 74 -14.51 -4.33 16.91
CA GLU A 74 -15.71 -3.55 16.67
C GLU A 74 -15.55 -2.19 17.35
N ALA A 75 -15.58 -1.11 16.56
CA ALA A 75 -15.55 0.24 17.11
C ALA A 75 -16.92 0.54 17.73
N VAL A 76 -16.98 0.61 19.06
CA VAL A 76 -18.15 1.12 19.77
C VAL A 76 -18.08 2.64 19.71
N GLU A 77 -18.94 3.26 18.91
CA GLU A 77 -19.12 4.72 18.93
C GLU A 77 -19.92 5.08 20.19
N GLU A 78 -19.27 5.72 21.17
CA GLU A 78 -19.97 6.31 22.31
C GLU A 78 -20.66 7.60 21.81
N GLU A 79 -22.00 7.60 21.78
CA GLU A 79 -22.77 8.82 21.51
C GLU A 79 -22.62 9.77 22.71
N GLU A 80 -21.91 10.88 22.53
CA GLU A 80 -21.92 11.99 23.48
C GLU A 80 -23.31 12.66 23.45
N GLU A 81 -24.13 12.40 24.48
CA GLU A 81 -25.33 13.19 24.74
C GLU A 81 -24.91 14.65 24.99
N LYS A 82 -25.25 15.54 24.06
CA LYS A 82 -25.17 16.97 24.31
C LYS A 82 -26.38 17.38 25.15
N GLU A 83 -26.14 17.69 26.42
CA GLU A 83 -27.08 18.47 27.23
C GLU A 83 -27.10 19.91 26.67
N ASP A 84 -28.22 20.27 26.04
CA ASP A 84 -28.52 21.65 25.67
C ASP A 84 -28.96 22.42 26.93
N GLU A 85 -28.13 23.36 27.41
CA GLU A 85 -28.52 24.43 28.37
C GLU A 85 -29.04 25.69 27.67
#